data_AF-A0A6B2XT02-F1
#
_entry.id   AF-A0A6B2XT02-F1
#
_cell.length_a   1.000
_cell.length_b   1.000
_cell.length_c   1.000
_cell.angle_alpha   90.00
_cell.angle_beta   90.00
_cell.angle_gamma   90.00
#
_symmetry.space_group_name_H-M   'P 1'
#
loop_
_entity.id
_entity.type
_entity.pdbx_description
1 polymer ?
#
loop_
_entity_poly.entity_id
_entity_poly.type
_entity_poly.pdbx_seq_one_letter_code
_entity_poly.pdbx_strand_id
1 'polypeptide(L)'
;GSGIGSNSWVVSGQYTTTGKPLLANDPHLSPQLPSVWYQMGLHCRTVSNQCKYDVAGYTFSGMPGVVIGHNADIAWGMTNLGADVTDLYLEQVQHEGYVYDNKVVPFTTREEVIKIAGGKSKKITVRTTNNGPLISDRSDELGTVGSRAPVSTSAP
;
A
#
# COMPACT_ATOMS: atom_id res chain seq x y z
N GLY A 1 10.23 10.55 -16.21
CA GLY A 1 9.38 9.41 -15.84
C GLY A 1 8.61 9.74 -14.58
N SER A 2 7.53 9.01 -14.27
CA SER A 2 6.66 9.24 -13.09
C SER A 2 7.36 9.02 -11.73
N GLY A 3 8.62 8.58 -11.70
CA GLY A 3 9.42 8.47 -10.47
C GLY A 3 9.06 7.28 -9.58
N ILE A 4 8.22 6.36 -10.06
CA ILE A 4 7.74 5.19 -9.34
C ILE A 4 8.15 3.94 -10.13
N GLY A 5 8.82 3.00 -9.46
CA GLY A 5 9.30 1.76 -10.06
C GLY A 5 10.16 0.97 -9.08
N SER A 6 10.76 -0.12 -9.54
CA SER A 6 11.73 -0.87 -8.75
C SER A 6 12.45 -1.89 -9.63
N ASN A 7 13.72 -2.15 -9.34
CA ASN A 7 14.46 -3.27 -9.91
C ASN A 7 14.84 -4.29 -8.82
N SER A 8 14.83 -5.57 -9.18
CA SER A 8 15.41 -6.65 -8.38
C SER A 8 16.03 -7.69 -9.27
N TRP A 9 17.23 -8.14 -8.92
CA TRP A 9 17.92 -9.21 -9.61
C TRP A 9 18.66 -10.09 -8.60
N VAL A 10 18.68 -11.39 -8.91
CA VAL A 10 19.41 -12.41 -8.15
C VAL A 10 20.23 -13.22 -9.12
N VAL A 11 21.51 -13.39 -8.82
CA VAL A 11 22.44 -14.22 -9.59
C VAL A 11 22.81 -15.42 -8.73
N SER A 12 22.59 -16.63 -9.25
CA SER A 12 23.03 -17.87 -8.60
C SER A 12 24.55 -17.91 -8.48
N GLY A 13 25.06 -18.48 -7.38
CA GLY A 13 26.49 -18.63 -7.14
C GLY A 13 27.24 -19.41 -8.22
N GLN A 14 26.56 -20.25 -9.01
CA GLN A 14 27.17 -20.94 -10.15
C GLN A 14 27.71 -19.98 -11.23
N TYR A 15 27.21 -18.74 -11.25
CA TYR A 15 27.59 -17.71 -12.23
C TYR A 15 28.47 -16.61 -11.61
N THR A 16 28.98 -16.79 -10.39
CA THR A 16 29.80 -15.79 -9.69
C THR A 16 31.20 -16.33 -9.42
N THR A 17 32.21 -15.45 -9.41
CA THR A 17 33.60 -15.82 -9.13
C THR A 17 33.83 -16.30 -7.69
N THR A 18 32.91 -15.98 -6.78
CA THR A 18 32.96 -16.36 -5.36
C THR A 18 32.22 -17.66 -5.06
N GLY A 19 31.44 -18.19 -6.01
CA GLY A 19 30.53 -19.32 -5.78
C GLY A 19 29.34 -18.99 -4.87
N LYS A 20 29.12 -17.71 -4.52
CA LYS A 20 28.03 -17.25 -3.64
C LYS A 20 27.00 -16.43 -4.42
N PRO A 21 25.71 -16.47 -4.02
CA PRO A 21 24.67 -15.69 -4.70
C PRO A 21 24.89 -14.19 -4.54
N LEU A 22 24.45 -13.41 -5.53
CA LEU A 22 24.38 -11.95 -5.47
C LEU A 22 22.93 -11.51 -5.57
N LEU A 23 22.53 -10.57 -4.71
CA LEU A 23 21.23 -9.91 -4.76
C LEU A 23 21.46 -8.41 -4.88
N ALA A 24 20.68 -7.77 -5.74
CA ALA A 24 20.57 -6.33 -5.76
C ALA A 24 19.11 -5.91 -5.93
N ASN A 25 18.68 -5.02 -5.05
CA ASN A 25 17.33 -4.49 -4.99
C ASN A 25 17.40 -2.97 -4.92
N ASP A 26 16.70 -2.32 -5.83
CA ASP A 26 16.77 -0.89 -6.09
C ASP A 26 15.34 -0.34 -6.25
N PRO A 27 14.64 -0.07 -5.13
CA PRO A 27 13.28 0.47 -5.15
C PRO A 27 13.29 1.96 -5.51
N HIS A 28 12.43 2.37 -6.45
CA HIS A 28 12.35 3.75 -6.92
C HIS A 28 11.10 4.43 -6.38
N LEU A 29 11.31 5.43 -5.53
CA LEU A 29 10.29 6.36 -5.09
C LEU A 29 10.78 7.78 -5.35
N SER A 30 9.83 8.69 -5.62
CA SER A 30 10.13 10.11 -5.70
C SER A 30 10.86 10.59 -4.43
N PRO A 31 11.93 11.40 -4.55
CA PRO A 31 12.61 11.97 -3.40
C PRO A 31 11.67 12.78 -2.51
N GLN A 32 11.76 12.58 -1.19
CA GLN A 32 10.93 13.24 -0.19
C GLN A 32 11.77 13.72 1.00
N LEU A 33 11.26 14.73 1.71
CA LEU A 33 11.82 15.21 2.98
C LEU A 33 10.73 15.15 4.07
N PRO A 34 10.87 14.28 5.08
CA PRO A 34 11.96 13.31 5.27
C PRO A 34 11.95 12.18 4.22
N SER A 35 13.09 11.47 4.08
CA SER A 35 13.17 10.30 3.21
C SER A 35 12.16 9.23 3.64
N VAL A 36 11.50 8.60 2.66
CA VAL A 36 10.63 7.44 2.92
C VAL A 36 11.45 6.26 3.43
N TRP A 37 12.61 6.02 2.82
CA TRP A 37 13.54 4.97 3.20
C TRP A 37 14.43 5.44 4.33
N TYR A 38 14.50 4.64 5.39
CA TYR A 38 15.39 4.81 6.53
C TYR A 38 16.31 3.59 6.63
N GLN A 39 17.63 3.82 6.70
CA GLN A 39 18.58 2.74 6.90
C GLN A 39 18.58 2.32 8.38
N MET A 40 18.48 1.02 8.64
CA MET A 40 18.38 0.47 9.99
C MET A 40 19.22 -0.80 10.14
N GLY A 41 19.90 -0.91 11.28
CA GLY A 41 20.53 -2.13 11.77
C GLY A 41 19.94 -2.51 13.13
N LEU A 42 19.52 -3.76 13.27
CA LEU A 42 19.04 -4.32 14.53
C LEU A 42 20.00 -5.41 14.97
N HIS A 43 20.72 -5.14 16.06
CA HIS A 43 21.78 -6.01 16.55
C HIS A 43 21.56 -6.35 18.02
N CYS A 44 21.35 -7.63 18.30
CA CYS A 44 21.46 -8.19 19.63
C CYS A 44 22.94 -8.20 20.03
N ARG A 45 23.25 -7.90 21.30
CA ARG A 45 24.62 -8.07 21.82
C ARG A 45 25.11 -9.51 21.68
N THR A 46 24.18 -10.46 21.76
CA THR A 46 24.41 -11.88 21.51
C THR A 46 23.17 -12.46 20.84
N VAL A 47 23.36 -13.09 19.68
CA VAL A 47 22.28 -13.79 18.97
C VAL A 47 21.94 -15.06 19.76
N SER A 48 20.68 -15.17 20.17
CA SER A 48 20.16 -16.27 21.00
C SER A 48 18.69 -16.53 20.72
N ASN A 49 18.10 -17.56 21.33
CA ASN A 49 16.66 -17.82 21.20
C ASN A 49 15.77 -16.67 21.69
N GLN A 50 16.27 -15.82 22.60
CA GLN A 50 15.55 -14.65 23.14
C GLN A 50 15.71 -13.40 22.26
N CYS A 51 16.81 -13.30 21.51
CA CYS A 51 17.10 -12.14 20.66
C CYS A 51 17.82 -12.64 19.40
N LYS A 52 17.10 -12.71 18.28
CA LYS A 52 17.56 -13.31 17.02
C LYS A 52 17.99 -12.27 15.96
N TYR A 53 18.07 -11.00 16.34
CA TYR A 53 18.38 -9.92 15.41
C TYR A 53 19.87 -9.72 15.28
N ASP A 54 20.37 -9.93 14.07
CA ASP A 54 21.61 -9.37 13.57
C ASP A 54 21.39 -9.10 12.08
N VAL A 55 20.68 -8.01 11.80
CA VAL A 55 20.14 -7.70 10.48
C VAL A 55 20.37 -6.25 10.13
N ALA A 56 20.65 -5.96 8.86
CA ALA A 56 20.87 -4.60 8.38
C ALA A 56 20.21 -4.39 7.01
N GLY A 57 19.76 -3.16 6.77
CA GLY A 57 19.16 -2.77 5.50
C GLY A 57 18.33 -1.51 5.62
N TYR A 58 17.20 -1.48 4.93
CA TYR A 58 16.26 -0.35 4.89
C TYR A 58 14.91 -0.72 5.48
N THR A 59 14.20 0.30 5.94
CA THR A 59 12.83 0.25 6.46
C THR A 59 12.11 1.56 6.15
N PHE A 60 10.88 1.70 6.63
CA PHE A 60 10.08 2.92 6.55
C PHE A 60 9.53 3.30 7.94
N SER A 61 9.14 4.57 8.09
CA SER A 61 8.65 5.09 9.37
C SER A 61 7.47 4.27 9.91
N GLY A 62 7.57 3.87 11.18
CA GLY A 62 6.55 3.07 11.86
C GLY A 62 6.73 1.55 11.74
N MET A 63 7.65 1.05 10.92
CA MET A 63 7.91 -0.39 10.82
C MET A 63 8.86 -0.90 11.90
N PRO A 64 8.61 -2.09 12.46
CA PRO A 64 9.42 -2.64 13.54
C PRO A 64 10.72 -3.32 13.08
N GLY A 65 10.99 -3.42 11.77
CA GLY A 65 12.06 -4.28 11.25
C GLY A 65 12.59 -3.89 9.87
N VAL A 66 13.65 -4.59 9.45
CA VAL A 66 14.32 -4.41 8.14
C VAL A 66 13.49 -5.10 7.06
N VAL A 67 13.02 -4.33 6.08
CA VAL A 67 12.11 -4.82 5.03
C VAL A 67 12.84 -5.18 3.73
N ILE A 68 13.95 -4.50 3.45
CA ILE A 68 14.92 -4.84 2.40
C ILE A 68 16.27 -4.92 3.08
N GLY A 69 16.99 -6.02 2.96
CA GLY A 69 18.26 -6.15 3.68
C GLY A 69 18.84 -7.55 3.65
N HIS A 70 19.68 -7.81 4.63
CA HIS A 70 20.37 -9.08 4.78
C HIS A 70 20.73 -9.35 6.24
N ASN A 71 21.14 -10.59 6.48
CA ASN A 71 21.83 -11.01 7.69
C ASN A 71 23.09 -11.80 7.31
N ALA A 72 23.63 -12.59 8.23
CA ALA A 72 24.81 -13.42 7.98
C ALA A 72 24.59 -14.52 6.93
N ASP A 73 23.35 -14.99 6.75
CA ASP A 73 23.04 -16.22 6.02
C ASP A 73 22.24 -15.96 4.72
N ILE A 74 21.39 -14.93 4.69
CA ILE A 74 20.48 -14.63 3.58
C ILE A 74 20.36 -13.13 3.32
N ALA A 75 19.94 -12.80 2.10
CA ALA A 75 19.53 -11.46 1.68
C ALA A 75 18.15 -11.51 1.05
N TRP A 76 17.38 -10.43 1.19
CA TRP A 76 16.04 -10.31 0.62
C TRP A 76 15.78 -8.89 0.14
N GLY A 77 14.90 -8.79 -0.84
CA GLY A 77 14.43 -7.53 -1.39
C GLY A 77 13.01 -7.67 -1.90
N MET A 78 12.41 -6.56 -2.31
CA MET A 78 11.05 -6.54 -2.83
C MET A 78 10.93 -5.54 -3.99
N THR A 79 10.00 -5.84 -4.89
CA THR A 79 9.52 -4.95 -5.96
C THR A 79 8.01 -4.88 -5.88
N ASN A 80 7.42 -3.81 -6.43
CA ASN A 80 5.98 -3.74 -6.55
C ASN A 80 5.50 -4.71 -7.64
N LEU A 81 4.61 -5.64 -7.27
CA LEU A 81 4.01 -6.60 -8.19
C LEU A 81 2.99 -5.96 -9.13
N GLY A 82 2.38 -4.83 -8.74
CA GLY A 82 1.27 -4.24 -9.48
C GLY A 82 0.04 -5.15 -9.55
N ALA A 83 -0.17 -5.99 -8.53
CA ALA A 83 -1.27 -6.94 -8.51
C ALA A 83 -2.62 -6.21 -8.49
N ASP A 84 -3.56 -6.70 -9.29
CA ASP A 84 -4.95 -6.28 -9.22
C ASP A 84 -5.64 -6.99 -8.04
N VAL A 85 -5.86 -6.23 -6.98
CA VAL A 85 -6.45 -6.70 -5.71
C VAL A 85 -7.54 -5.75 -5.21
N THR A 86 -8.04 -4.86 -6.07
CA THR A 86 -9.04 -3.85 -5.69
C THR A 86 -9.95 -3.54 -6.87
N ASP A 87 -11.22 -3.88 -6.72
CA ASP A 87 -12.26 -3.60 -7.71
C ASP A 87 -13.04 -2.33 -7.38
N LEU A 88 -13.51 -1.64 -8.42
CA LEU A 88 -14.48 -0.55 -8.29
C LEU A 88 -15.86 -1.01 -8.77
N TYR A 89 -16.88 -0.73 -7.96
CA TYR A 89 -18.27 -1.03 -8.26
C TYR A 89 -19.04 0.25 -8.55
N LEU A 90 -19.82 0.26 -9.64
CA LEU A 90 -20.76 1.34 -9.93
C LEU A 90 -22.09 1.05 -9.24
N GLU A 91 -22.28 1.65 -8.07
CA GLU A 91 -23.48 1.46 -7.25
C GLU A 91 -24.64 2.32 -7.74
N GLN A 92 -25.84 1.74 -7.86
CA GLN A 92 -27.06 2.51 -8.12
C GLN A 92 -27.60 3.09 -6.82
N VAL A 93 -27.17 4.32 -6.50
CA VAL A 93 -27.56 5.03 -5.28
C VAL A 93 -28.99 5.58 -5.40
N GLN A 94 -29.77 5.42 -4.33
CA GLN A 94 -31.08 6.03 -4.12
C GLN A 94 -31.07 6.83 -2.79
N HIS A 95 -32.16 7.55 -2.48
CA HIS A 95 -32.23 8.41 -1.30
C HIS A 95 -31.96 7.66 0.01
N GLU A 96 -32.56 6.48 0.17
CA GLU A 96 -32.52 5.67 1.40
C GLU A 96 -31.41 4.61 1.41
N GLY A 97 -30.65 4.44 0.32
CA GLY A 97 -29.78 3.29 0.16
C GLY A 97 -29.20 3.11 -1.24
N TYR A 98 -28.88 1.86 -1.58
CA TYR A 98 -28.41 1.46 -2.90
C TYR A 98 -29.16 0.23 -3.37
N VAL A 99 -29.22 0.02 -4.68
CA VAL A 99 -29.88 -1.16 -5.25
C VAL A 99 -28.92 -2.36 -5.18
N TYR A 100 -29.38 -3.42 -4.56
CA TYR A 100 -28.71 -4.72 -4.49
C TYR A 100 -29.76 -5.82 -4.71
N ASP A 101 -29.53 -6.73 -5.66
CA ASP A 101 -30.49 -7.78 -6.05
C ASP A 101 -31.92 -7.26 -6.28
N ASN A 102 -32.03 -6.15 -7.04
CA ASN A 102 -33.30 -5.45 -7.34
C ASN A 102 -34.07 -4.93 -6.12
N LYS A 103 -33.41 -4.81 -4.96
CA LYS A 103 -33.99 -4.24 -3.74
C LYS A 103 -33.16 -3.04 -3.30
N VAL A 104 -33.82 -2.05 -2.72
CA VAL A 104 -33.10 -0.94 -2.06
C VAL A 104 -32.69 -1.41 -0.68
N VAL A 105 -31.38 -1.46 -0.44
CA VAL A 105 -30.79 -1.84 0.84
C VAL A 105 -30.15 -0.59 1.45
N PRO A 106 -30.33 -0.32 2.75
CA PRO A 106 -29.75 0.86 3.37
C PRO A 106 -28.23 0.80 3.40
N PHE A 107 -27.59 1.97 3.38
CA PHE A 107 -26.16 2.07 3.64
C PHE A 107 -25.85 1.72 5.09
N THR A 108 -24.72 1.05 5.33
CA THR A 108 -24.08 1.13 6.65
C THR A 108 -23.41 2.50 6.75
N THR A 109 -23.84 3.31 7.72
CA THR A 109 -23.31 4.66 7.91
C THR A 109 -22.53 4.76 9.22
N ARG A 110 -21.43 5.51 9.19
CA ARG A 110 -20.75 5.97 10.41
C ARG A 110 -20.37 7.43 10.28
N GLU A 111 -20.49 8.16 11.38
CA GLU A 111 -20.01 9.54 11.48
C GLU A 111 -18.57 9.53 12.01
N GLU A 112 -17.69 10.22 11.32
CA GLU A 112 -16.30 10.43 11.74
C GLU A 112 -16.08 11.90 12.06
N VAL A 113 -15.32 12.18 13.12
CA VAL A 113 -14.99 13.55 13.55
C VAL A 113 -13.52 13.82 13.29
N ILE A 114 -13.23 14.68 12.32
CA ILE A 114 -11.89 15.16 12.02
C ILE A 114 -11.62 16.39 12.88
N LYS A 115 -10.74 16.24 13.88
CA LYS A 115 -10.23 17.36 14.67
C LYS A 115 -9.25 18.19 13.83
N ILE A 116 -9.48 19.50 13.75
CA ILE A 116 -8.64 20.43 12.98
C ILE A 116 -7.82 21.26 13.96
N ALA A 117 -6.49 21.24 13.81
CA ALA A 117 -5.60 22.05 14.63
C ALA A 117 -5.95 23.56 14.49
N GLY A 118 -6.18 24.23 15.61
CA GLY A 118 -6.56 25.65 15.64
C GLY A 118 -7.97 25.96 15.11
N GLY A 119 -8.79 24.95 14.81
CA GLY A 119 -10.11 25.13 14.19
C GLY A 119 -11.22 24.30 14.82
N LYS A 120 -12.45 24.50 14.33
CA LYS A 120 -13.58 23.64 14.69
C LYS A 120 -13.43 22.27 14.01
N SER A 121 -13.80 21.22 14.73
CA SER A 121 -13.81 19.87 14.16
C SER A 121 -14.82 19.78 13.01
N LYS A 122 -14.50 18.98 11.98
CA LYS A 122 -15.41 18.67 10.89
C LYS A 122 -15.99 17.27 11.07
N LYS A 123 -17.30 17.15 10.94
CA LYS A 123 -17.98 15.86 10.87
C LYS A 123 -18.09 15.43 9.43
N ILE A 124 -17.89 14.14 9.19
CA ILE A 124 -18.06 13.54 7.88
C ILE A 124 -18.87 12.26 8.04
N THR A 125 -19.74 11.96 7.07
CA THR A 125 -20.44 10.67 7.02
C THR A 125 -19.69 9.74 6.07
N VAL A 126 -19.46 8.50 6.49
CA VAL A 126 -18.95 7.42 5.63
C VAL A 126 -20.09 6.45 5.37
N ARG A 127 -20.51 6.35 4.11
CA ARG A 127 -21.51 5.38 3.64
C ARG A 127 -20.81 4.17 3.06
N THR A 128 -21.27 2.98 3.41
CA THR A 128 -20.68 1.70 3.01
C THR A 128 -21.78 0.78 2.45
N THR A 129 -21.52 0.19 1.28
CA THR A 129 -22.32 -0.87 0.66
C THR A 129 -21.72 -2.24 0.99
N ASN A 130 -22.31 -3.33 0.48
CA ASN A 130 -21.72 -4.66 0.60
C ASN A 130 -20.36 -4.80 -0.11
N ASN A 131 -20.06 -3.91 -1.06
CA ASN A 131 -18.80 -3.90 -1.83
C ASN A 131 -17.75 -2.96 -1.22
N GLY A 132 -18.08 -2.20 -0.17
CA GLY A 132 -17.16 -1.30 0.52
C GLY A 132 -17.64 0.15 0.60
N PRO A 133 -16.77 1.07 1.03
CA PRO A 133 -17.14 2.48 1.22
C PRO A 133 -17.40 3.19 -0.12
N LEU A 134 -18.40 4.06 -0.16
CA LEU A 134 -18.62 4.97 -1.29
C LEU A 134 -17.53 6.03 -1.35
N ILE A 135 -16.58 5.85 -2.26
CA ILE A 135 -15.44 6.76 -2.45
C ILE A 135 -15.81 8.05 -3.18
N SER A 136 -16.90 8.06 -3.94
CA SER A 136 -17.42 9.24 -4.64
C SER A 136 -17.97 10.32 -3.70
N ASP A 137 -18.29 9.98 -2.45
CA ASP A 137 -18.71 10.95 -1.43
C ASP A 137 -17.62 11.98 -1.08
N ARG A 138 -16.36 11.70 -1.44
CA ARG A 138 -15.19 12.53 -1.08
C ARG A 138 -14.32 12.94 -2.26
N SER A 139 -14.63 12.50 -3.47
CA SER A 139 -13.85 12.78 -4.65
C SER A 139 -14.77 13.07 -5.83
N ASP A 140 -14.83 14.35 -6.21
CA ASP A 140 -15.56 14.81 -7.40
C ASP A 140 -15.02 14.14 -8.68
N GLU A 141 -13.72 13.83 -8.70
CA GLU A 141 -13.10 13.06 -9.78
C GLU A 141 -13.73 11.67 -9.88
N LEU A 142 -13.82 10.94 -8.77
CA LEU A 142 -14.43 9.60 -8.76
C LEU A 142 -15.94 9.65 -9.04
N GLY A 143 -16.63 10.71 -8.63
CA GLY A 143 -18.01 10.96 -9.05
C GLY A 143 -18.15 11.18 -10.57
N THR A 144 -17.18 11.89 -11.17
CA THR A 144 -17.12 12.10 -12.62
C THR A 144 -16.81 10.81 -13.37
N VAL A 145 -15.88 10.00 -12.85
CA VAL A 145 -15.54 8.67 -13.39
C VAL A 145 -16.78 7.77 -13.40
N GLY A 146 -17.51 7.69 -12.28
CA GLY A 146 -18.75 6.91 -12.20
C GLY A 146 -19.83 7.38 -13.17
N SER A 147 -19.96 8.70 -13.38
CA SER A 147 -20.92 9.27 -14.34
C SER A 147 -20.60 8.95 -15.80
N ARG A 148 -19.34 8.61 -16.11
CA ARG A 148 -18.89 8.20 -17.45
C ARG A 148 -18.80 6.69 -17.61
N ALA A 149 -19.06 5.92 -16.56
CA ALA A 149 -19.10 4.47 -16.60
C ALA A 149 -20.49 3.97 -17.05
N PRO A 150 -20.59 2.79 -17.69
CA PRO A 150 -19.47 1.93 -18.10
C PRO A 150 -18.75 2.50 -19.33
N VAL A 151 -17.41 2.41 -19.33
CA VAL A 151 -16.63 2.71 -20.53
C VAL A 151 -16.63 1.50 -21.46
N SER A 152 -16.68 1.73 -22.77
CA SER A 152 -16.78 0.66 -23.78
C SER A 152 -15.48 -0.11 -24.02
N THR A 153 -14.37 0.35 -23.44
CA THR A 153 -13.04 -0.26 -23.57
C THR A 153 -12.68 -1.02 -22.30
N SER A 154 -12.20 -2.25 -22.45
CA SER A 154 -11.58 -3.00 -21.36
C SER A 154 -10.37 -2.25 -20.80
N ALA A 155 -10.09 -2.41 -19.50
CA ALA A 155 -8.84 -1.96 -18.91
C ALA A 155 -7.65 -2.61 -19.67
N PRO A 156 -6.54 -1.87 -19.87
CA PRO A 156 -5.34 -2.40 -20.51
C PRO A 156 -4.65 -3.50 -19.69
#